data_AF-A0A1E5UJY0-F1
#
_entry.id   AF-A0A1E5UJY0-F1
#
_cell.length_a   1.000
_cell.length_b   1.000
_cell.length_c   1.000
_cell.angle_alpha   90.00
_cell.angle_beta   90.00
_cell.angle_gamma   90.00
#
_symmetry.space_group_name_H-M   'P 1'
#
loop_
_entity.id
_entity.type
_entity.pdbx_description
1 polymer ?
#
loop_
_entity_poly.entity_id
_entity_poly.type
_entity_poly.pdbx_seq_one_letter_code
_entity_poly.pdbx_strand_id
1 'polypeptide(L)'
;MQQPPPKERERRSGGGGLRGAAMMCGYQSSTPCCASSTLLLRQLLVAAAAVLLVVVAYAAAAAAGVGLPMGLANCPTSCGGVSVPYPFGIQPGCQLLGFNLTCNTSYTPPRLLLEENNNVQLLIITSISLDDSTMRLIRRPMPVPSQGLNFGYDTLLEWSLGSRALRPWQPNQTLAGDATCPKDLGSTACHSRYSTCRSTPTSTPRNYFGDNITGYVCRCDDGYQGNPYLSDGCQGNHRRSICSKWLRQTP
;
A
#
# COMPACT_ATOMS: atom_id res chain seq x y z
N MET A 1 -70.64 28.99 -22.71
CA MET A 1 -70.43 30.25 -23.46
C MET A 1 -69.23 30.01 -24.37
N GLN A 2 -69.51 29.58 -25.59
CA GLN A 2 -69.59 30.43 -26.79
C GLN A 2 -68.18 30.63 -27.41
N GLN A 3 -67.86 29.84 -28.43
CA GLN A 3 -67.05 30.32 -29.58
C GLN A 3 -67.92 31.31 -30.40
N PRO A 4 -67.56 31.90 -31.58
CA PRO A 4 -66.37 31.80 -32.45
C PRO A 4 -65.99 33.20 -33.08
N PRO A 5 -65.74 33.39 -34.41
CA PRO A 5 -64.47 33.38 -35.19
C PRO A 5 -64.24 34.72 -35.98
N PRO A 6 -63.43 34.87 -37.08
CA PRO A 6 -63.79 34.34 -38.43
C PRO A 6 -62.68 34.04 -39.50
N LYS A 7 -63.06 33.13 -40.42
CA LYS A 7 -62.97 33.13 -41.91
C LYS A 7 -61.58 33.13 -42.62
N GLU A 8 -61.17 32.08 -43.36
CA GLU A 8 -61.70 31.47 -44.60
C GLU A 8 -61.18 32.12 -45.90
N ARG A 9 -60.55 31.31 -46.77
CA ARG A 9 -60.75 31.41 -48.21
C ARG A 9 -60.45 30.10 -48.95
N GLU A 10 -61.51 29.59 -49.55
CA GLU A 10 -61.64 28.50 -50.50
C GLU A 10 -61.12 28.88 -51.90
N ARG A 11 -60.63 27.92 -52.69
CA ARG A 11 -60.73 27.92 -54.17
C ARG A 11 -60.69 26.52 -54.81
N ARG A 12 -61.89 26.09 -55.22
CA ARG A 12 -62.32 25.52 -56.52
C ARG A 12 -61.52 24.42 -57.26
N SER A 13 -62.18 23.26 -57.23
CA SER A 13 -62.58 22.30 -58.29
C SER A 13 -62.38 22.62 -59.79
N GLY A 14 -62.06 21.53 -60.54
CA GLY A 14 -62.29 21.30 -61.98
C GLY A 14 -61.07 20.62 -62.64
N GLY A 15 -61.10 19.50 -63.35
CA GLY A 15 -62.15 18.59 -63.83
C GLY A 15 -61.58 17.80 -65.03
N GLY A 16 -61.96 16.51 -65.17
CA GLY A 16 -61.96 15.79 -66.45
C GLY A 16 -60.75 14.93 -66.83
N GLY A 17 -61.02 13.67 -67.22
CA GLY A 17 -60.17 12.92 -68.14
C GLY A 17 -59.86 11.47 -67.78
N LEU A 18 -60.82 10.55 -67.97
CA LEU A 18 -60.50 9.13 -68.16
C LEU A 18 -59.78 8.95 -69.50
N ARG A 19 -58.64 8.23 -69.51
CA ARG A 19 -58.28 7.18 -70.48
C ARG A 19 -56.86 6.65 -70.23
N GLY A 20 -56.72 5.33 -70.34
CA GLY A 20 -55.44 4.70 -70.68
C GLY A 20 -54.81 3.86 -69.57
N ALA A 21 -55.06 2.56 -69.61
CA ALA A 21 -54.35 1.55 -68.85
C ALA A 21 -52.88 1.47 -69.28
N ALA A 22 -51.97 1.29 -68.30
CA ALA A 22 -50.77 0.47 -68.44
C ALA A 22 -50.15 0.22 -67.06
N MET A 23 -50.35 -1.00 -66.60
CA MET A 23 -49.45 -1.83 -65.78
C MET A 23 -48.05 -1.23 -65.51
N MET A 24 -47.74 -0.97 -64.24
CA MET A 24 -46.66 -1.62 -63.49
C MET A 24 -46.64 -1.04 -62.07
N CYS A 25 -46.82 -1.91 -61.07
CA CYS A 25 -46.74 -1.54 -59.66
C CYS A 25 -45.37 -0.94 -59.34
N GLY A 26 -45.37 0.37 -59.06
CA GLY A 26 -44.32 1.04 -58.35
C GLY A 26 -44.08 0.35 -57.00
N TYR A 27 -42.81 0.18 -56.72
CA TYR A 27 -42.17 -0.38 -55.55
C TYR A 27 -42.73 0.19 -54.23
N GLN A 28 -43.83 -0.35 -53.72
CA GLN A 28 -44.33 0.03 -52.40
C GLN A 28 -45.25 -1.02 -51.78
N SER A 29 -44.63 -2.05 -51.20
CA SER A 29 -45.09 -2.65 -49.94
C SER A 29 -44.05 -3.65 -49.44
N SER A 30 -43.85 -3.64 -48.11
CA SER A 30 -43.07 -4.55 -47.27
C SER A 30 -41.58 -4.22 -47.04
N THR A 31 -41.33 -3.18 -46.24
CA THR A 31 -40.21 -3.20 -45.28
C THR A 31 -40.47 -4.27 -44.22
N PRO A 32 -39.65 -5.34 -44.08
CA PRO A 32 -39.78 -6.25 -42.96
C PRO A 32 -39.02 -5.68 -41.76
N CYS A 33 -39.58 -5.92 -40.57
CA CYS A 33 -39.17 -5.49 -39.24
C CYS A 33 -37.76 -5.97 -38.76
N CYS A 34 -36.84 -6.30 -39.67
CA CYS A 34 -35.54 -6.90 -39.34
C CYS A 34 -34.47 -5.90 -38.86
N ALA A 35 -34.66 -4.59 -39.06
CA ALA A 35 -33.72 -3.57 -38.60
C ALA A 35 -33.83 -3.28 -37.08
N SER A 36 -34.98 -3.57 -36.46
CA SER A 36 -35.21 -3.29 -35.04
C SER A 36 -34.49 -4.28 -34.11
N SER A 37 -34.38 -5.56 -34.50
CA SER A 37 -33.75 -6.60 -33.68
C SER A 37 -32.23 -6.42 -33.56
N THR A 38 -31.56 -5.95 -34.62
CA THR A 38 -30.11 -5.68 -34.61
C THR A 38 -29.76 -4.40 -33.85
N LEU A 39 -30.65 -3.39 -33.88
CA LEU A 39 -30.56 -2.18 -33.06
C LEU A 39 -30.71 -2.49 -31.56
N LEU A 40 -31.68 -3.34 -31.20
CA LEU A 40 -31.88 -3.79 -29.82
C LEU A 40 -30.68 -4.59 -29.30
N LEU A 41 -30.14 -5.52 -30.11
CA LEU A 41 -28.94 -6.27 -29.75
C LEU A 41 -27.71 -5.37 -29.57
N ARG A 42 -27.52 -4.37 -30.46
CA ARG A 42 -26.46 -3.36 -30.31
C ARG A 42 -26.63 -2.53 -29.04
N GLN A 43 -27.86 -2.09 -28.72
CA GLN A 43 -28.12 -1.34 -27.50
C GLN A 43 -27.87 -2.19 -26.24
N LEU A 44 -28.24 -3.47 -26.26
CA LEU A 44 -27.97 -4.40 -25.16
C LEU A 44 -26.46 -4.65 -24.98
N LEU A 45 -25.71 -4.82 -26.06
CA LEU A 45 -24.24 -4.98 -26.01
C LEU A 45 -23.55 -3.72 -25.48
N VAL A 46 -23.99 -2.53 -25.91
CA VAL A 46 -23.47 -1.24 -25.41
C VAL A 46 -23.82 -1.06 -23.93
N ALA A 47 -25.05 -1.39 -23.52
CA ALA A 47 -25.45 -1.33 -22.12
C ALA A 47 -24.66 -2.32 -21.26
N ALA A 48 -24.47 -3.56 -21.72
CA ALA A 48 -23.67 -4.56 -21.02
C ALA A 48 -22.20 -4.15 -20.89
N ALA A 49 -21.61 -3.57 -21.95
CA ALA A 49 -20.25 -3.02 -21.90
C ALA A 49 -20.14 -1.84 -20.94
N ALA A 50 -21.12 -0.93 -20.92
CA ALA A 50 -21.16 0.18 -19.99
C ALA A 50 -21.29 -0.30 -18.52
N VAL A 51 -22.15 -1.28 -18.26
CA VAL A 51 -22.29 -1.90 -16.94
C VAL A 51 -20.98 -2.57 -16.52
N LEU A 52 -20.32 -3.31 -17.42
CA LEU A 52 -19.05 -3.95 -17.14
C LEU A 52 -17.96 -2.91 -16.79
N LEU A 53 -17.88 -1.81 -17.53
CA LEU A 53 -16.94 -0.72 -17.25
C LEU A 53 -17.22 -0.07 -15.88
N VAL A 54 -18.48 0.13 -15.52
CA VAL A 54 -18.87 0.66 -14.19
C VAL A 54 -18.48 -0.32 -13.09
N VAL A 55 -18.70 -1.63 -13.27
CA VAL A 55 -18.32 -2.67 -12.29
C VAL A 55 -16.80 -2.73 -12.12
N VAL A 56 -16.03 -2.67 -13.21
CA VAL A 56 -14.57 -2.64 -13.18
C VAL A 56 -14.06 -1.37 -12.49
N ALA A 57 -14.65 -0.20 -12.77
CA ALA A 57 -14.29 1.05 -12.14
C ALA A 57 -14.57 1.04 -10.62
N TYR A 58 -15.72 0.49 -10.20
CA TYR A 58 -16.05 0.31 -8.78
C TYR A 58 -15.08 -0.66 -8.07
N ALA A 59 -14.69 -1.75 -8.72
CA ALA A 59 -13.72 -2.70 -8.17
C ALA A 59 -12.32 -2.07 -8.03
N ALA A 60 -11.88 -1.28 -9.01
CA ALA A 60 -10.60 -0.57 -8.95
C ALA A 60 -10.59 0.51 -7.83
N ALA A 61 -11.69 1.23 -7.64
CA ALA A 61 -11.83 2.21 -6.58
C ALA A 61 -11.80 1.57 -5.17
N ALA A 62 -12.34 0.36 -5.02
CA ALA A 62 -12.28 -0.39 -3.75
C ALA A 62 -10.87 -0.88 -3.39
N ALA A 63 -9.98 -1.02 -4.39
CA ALA A 63 -8.58 -1.39 -4.18
C ALA A 63 -7.67 -0.18 -3.89
N ALA A 64 -8.14 1.05 -4.14
CA ALA A 64 -7.45 2.28 -3.77
C ALA A 64 -7.67 2.58 -2.27
N GLY A 65 -7.19 1.68 -1.41
CA GLY A 65 -7.03 1.97 0.01
C GLY A 65 -5.98 3.06 0.18
N VAL A 66 -6.28 4.06 1.03
CA VAL A 66 -5.24 4.96 1.56
C VAL A 66 -4.16 4.07 2.17
N GLY A 67 -2.97 4.07 1.57
CA GLY A 67 -1.85 3.28 2.08
C GLY A 67 -1.61 3.62 3.54
N LEU A 68 -1.38 2.59 4.36
CA LEU A 68 -1.04 2.78 5.77
C LEU A 68 0.18 3.72 5.86
N PRO A 69 0.21 4.69 6.78
CA PRO A 69 1.34 5.59 6.89
C PRO A 69 2.56 4.77 7.32
N MET A 70 3.52 4.62 6.40
CA MET A 70 4.76 3.88 6.64
C MET A 70 5.91 4.78 7.08
N GLY A 71 5.79 6.10 6.92
CA GLY A 71 6.77 7.08 7.36
C GLY A 71 6.14 8.42 7.71
N LEU A 72 6.95 9.38 8.13
CA LEU A 72 6.49 10.74 8.43
C LEU A 72 5.90 11.40 7.16
N ALA A 73 4.98 12.34 7.36
CA ALA A 73 4.43 13.14 6.29
C ALA A 73 5.55 13.88 5.54
N ASN A 74 5.47 13.88 4.20
CA ASN A 74 6.46 14.51 3.30
C ASN A 74 7.87 13.87 3.34
N CYS A 75 8.02 12.68 3.91
CA CYS A 75 9.28 11.94 3.89
C CYS A 75 9.28 10.84 2.82
N PRO A 76 10.42 10.61 2.14
CA PRO A 76 10.55 9.52 1.18
C PRO A 76 10.55 8.18 1.92
N THR A 77 9.60 7.32 1.55
CA THR A 77 9.42 5.98 2.14
C THR A 77 9.85 4.86 1.20
N SER A 78 10.61 5.18 0.14
CA SER A 78 11.14 4.16 -0.76
C SER A 78 12.42 4.59 -1.48
N CYS A 79 13.22 3.60 -1.87
CA CYS A 79 14.43 3.78 -2.68
C CYS A 79 14.62 2.54 -3.56
N GLY A 80 14.61 2.71 -4.90
CA GLY A 80 14.89 1.60 -5.81
C GLY A 80 13.91 0.43 -5.76
N GLY A 81 12.66 0.67 -5.33
CA GLY A 81 11.66 -0.37 -5.11
C GLY A 81 11.70 -1.02 -3.72
N VAL A 82 12.64 -0.62 -2.85
CA VAL A 82 12.70 -1.04 -1.45
C VAL A 82 11.90 -0.06 -0.60
N SER A 83 11.01 -0.57 0.25
CA SER A 83 10.26 0.22 1.24
C SER A 83 11.18 0.66 2.39
N VAL A 84 11.09 1.93 2.77
CA VAL A 84 11.84 2.56 3.87
C VAL A 84 10.83 3.09 4.90
N PRO A 85 10.39 2.23 5.84
CA PRO A 85 9.50 2.66 6.88
C PRO A 85 10.24 3.41 7.99
N TYR A 86 9.57 4.35 8.67
CA TYR A 86 10.07 4.89 9.94
C TYR A 86 10.21 3.73 10.96
N PRO A 87 11.28 3.63 11.78
CA PRO A 87 12.23 4.66 12.17
C PRO A 87 13.36 4.94 11.17
N PHE A 88 13.46 4.20 10.08
CA PHE A 88 14.47 4.42 9.05
C PHE A 88 14.14 5.65 8.20
N GLY A 89 15.16 6.31 7.68
CA GLY A 89 14.97 7.41 6.75
C GLY A 89 16.22 7.77 5.98
N ILE A 90 16.00 8.30 4.78
CA ILE A 90 17.04 8.65 3.81
C ILE A 90 17.46 10.12 3.94
N GLN A 91 16.52 10.96 4.38
CA GLN A 91 16.70 12.41 4.46
C GLN A 91 16.82 12.86 5.92
N PRO A 92 17.57 13.93 6.21
CA PRO A 92 17.60 14.54 7.54
C PRO A 92 16.20 14.95 8.01
N GLY A 93 15.82 14.53 9.21
CA GLY A 93 14.50 14.78 9.81
C GLY A 93 13.43 13.74 9.47
N CYS A 94 13.73 12.77 8.62
CA CYS A 94 12.82 11.69 8.22
C CYS A 94 13.15 10.33 8.87
N GLN A 95 14.09 10.31 9.82
CA GLN A 95 14.58 9.14 10.51
C GLN A 95 14.63 9.37 12.02
N LEU A 96 14.64 8.28 12.77
CA LEU A 96 15.09 8.27 14.15
C LEU A 96 16.62 8.33 14.18
N LEU A 97 17.19 8.94 15.22
CA LEU A 97 18.64 9.02 15.37
C LEU A 97 19.27 7.63 15.37
N GLY A 98 20.29 7.43 14.54
CA GLY A 98 20.94 6.11 14.35
C GLY A 98 20.30 5.21 13.29
N PHE A 99 19.17 5.62 12.69
CA PHE A 99 18.45 4.89 11.64
C PHE A 99 18.58 5.56 10.26
N ASN A 100 19.69 6.25 10.03
CA ASN A 100 19.97 6.91 8.76
C ASN A 100 20.41 5.87 7.71
N LEU A 101 19.80 5.92 6.53
CA LEU A 101 20.12 5.10 5.37
C LEU A 101 20.52 5.98 4.19
N THR A 102 21.34 5.44 3.29
CA THR A 102 21.76 6.18 2.09
C THR A 102 21.06 5.62 0.86
N CYS A 103 20.33 6.45 0.12
CA CYS A 103 19.80 6.09 -1.19
C CYS A 103 20.74 6.59 -2.29
N ASN A 104 21.47 5.67 -2.92
CA ASN A 104 22.41 6.00 -3.98
C ASN A 104 21.70 5.99 -5.34
N THR A 105 21.46 7.19 -5.88
CA THR A 105 20.80 7.43 -7.16
C THR A 105 21.72 7.33 -8.38
N SER A 106 23.02 7.06 -8.18
CA SER A 106 23.96 6.85 -9.28
C SER A 106 23.79 5.49 -9.97
N TYR A 107 22.93 4.61 -9.42
CA TYR A 107 22.53 3.34 -10.02
C TYR A 107 21.11 3.43 -10.58
N THR A 108 20.84 2.61 -11.59
CA THR A 108 19.49 2.46 -12.17
C THR A 108 19.08 0.98 -12.09
N PRO A 109 18.10 0.61 -11.23
CA PRO A 109 17.41 1.46 -10.26
C PRO A 109 18.34 1.92 -9.10
N PRO A 110 17.96 2.99 -8.37
CA PRO A 110 18.68 3.45 -7.18
C PRO A 110 18.87 2.33 -6.16
N ARG A 111 19.94 2.39 -5.36
CA ARG A 111 20.23 1.35 -4.35
C ARG A 111 20.18 1.92 -2.95
N LEU A 112 19.46 1.25 -2.06
CA LEU A 112 19.42 1.57 -0.63
C LEU A 112 20.61 0.92 0.08
N LEU A 113 21.35 1.70 0.86
CA LEU A 113 22.63 1.31 1.45
C LEU A 113 22.64 1.56 2.96
N LEU A 114 23.29 0.65 3.68
CA LEU A 114 23.67 0.82 5.08
C LEU A 114 25.18 1.04 5.16
N GLU A 115 25.61 2.13 5.77
CA GLU A 115 27.02 2.45 5.95
C GLU A 115 27.59 1.71 7.17
N GLU A 116 28.62 0.88 6.95
CA GLU A 116 29.42 0.26 8.01
C GLU A 116 30.73 1.05 8.17
N ASN A 117 31.23 1.19 9.41
CA ASN A 117 32.43 1.98 9.74
C ASN A 117 33.58 1.72 8.76
N ASN A 118 34.19 2.81 8.26
CA ASN A 118 35.32 2.86 7.32
C ASN A 118 35.05 2.56 5.83
N ASN A 119 33.83 2.72 5.29
CA ASN A 119 33.56 2.82 3.84
C ASN A 119 34.02 1.63 2.96
N VAL A 120 34.58 0.54 3.51
CA VAL A 120 35.14 -0.56 2.72
C VAL A 120 34.07 -1.60 2.35
N GLN A 121 32.97 -1.70 3.11
CA GLN A 121 31.92 -2.69 2.90
C GLN A 121 30.56 -2.03 2.65
N LEU A 122 30.17 -1.89 1.38
CA LEU A 122 28.83 -1.41 1.01
C LEU A 122 27.82 -2.56 1.14
N LEU A 123 26.96 -2.48 2.16
CA LEU A 123 25.80 -3.35 2.35
C LEU A 123 24.60 -2.79 1.57
N ILE A 124 24.02 -3.59 0.67
CA ILE A 124 22.81 -3.23 -0.08
C ILE A 124 21.60 -3.77 0.66
N ILE A 125 20.68 -2.91 1.07
CA ILE A 125 19.43 -3.33 1.71
C ILE A 125 18.44 -3.77 0.62
N THR A 126 17.84 -4.94 0.81
CA THR A 126 16.83 -5.50 -0.12
C THR A 126 15.41 -5.45 0.45
N SER A 127 15.26 -5.55 1.77
CA SER A 127 13.96 -5.38 2.42
C SER A 127 14.12 -5.04 3.90
N ILE A 128 13.15 -4.28 4.42
CA ILE A 128 13.02 -3.95 5.85
C ILE A 128 11.65 -4.44 6.32
N SER A 129 11.61 -5.26 7.37
CA SER A 129 10.38 -5.75 8.01
C SER A 129 10.25 -5.14 9.40
N LEU A 130 9.15 -4.44 9.65
CA LEU A 130 8.79 -3.97 11.00
C LEU A 130 8.21 -5.12 11.84
N ASP A 131 7.37 -5.96 11.23
CA ASP A 131 6.66 -7.04 11.92
C ASP A 131 7.63 -8.07 12.51
N ASP A 132 8.67 -8.41 11.73
CA ASP A 132 9.72 -9.36 12.14
C ASP A 132 10.92 -8.65 12.76
N SER A 133 10.99 -7.32 12.70
CA SER A 133 12.15 -6.54 13.14
C SER A 133 13.47 -6.97 12.47
N THR A 134 13.40 -7.22 11.16
CA THR A 134 14.54 -7.69 10.37
C THR A 134 14.86 -6.77 9.19
N MET A 135 16.12 -6.82 8.75
CA MET A 135 16.63 -6.17 7.56
C MET A 135 17.42 -7.19 6.74
N ARG A 136 17.04 -7.36 5.48
CA ARG A 136 17.75 -8.23 4.53
C ARG A 136 18.77 -7.42 3.76
N LEU A 137 20.00 -7.91 3.70
CA LEU A 137 21.13 -7.22 3.09
C LEU A 137 21.89 -8.17 2.17
N ILE A 138 22.39 -7.64 1.06
CA ILE A 138 23.35 -8.32 0.20
C ILE A 138 24.68 -7.60 0.33
N ARG A 139 25.73 -8.32 0.68
CA ARG A 139 27.09 -7.79 0.61
C ARG A 139 27.60 -7.88 -0.81
N ARG A 140 28.22 -6.79 -1.30
CA ARG A 140 28.92 -6.83 -2.58
C ARG A 140 30.04 -7.88 -2.52
N PRO A 141 30.21 -8.70 -3.56
CA PRO A 141 31.34 -9.61 -3.65
C PRO A 141 32.65 -8.82 -3.54
N MET A 142 33.49 -9.19 -2.57
CA MET A 142 34.90 -8.80 -2.60
C MET A 142 35.57 -9.66 -3.67
N PRO A 143 36.30 -9.07 -4.65
CA PRO A 143 37.06 -9.86 -5.59
C PRO A 143 38.16 -10.60 -4.83
N VAL A 144 38.00 -11.90 -4.64
CA VAL A 144 39.06 -12.80 -4.14
C VAL A 144 39.96 -13.15 -5.33
N PRO A 145 41.22 -12.66 -5.38
CA PRO A 145 42.08 -12.79 -6.56
C PRO A 145 42.40 -14.24 -6.94
N SER A 146 42.27 -15.18 -6.00
CA SER A 146 42.75 -16.55 -6.13
C SER A 146 41.73 -17.55 -6.68
N GLN A 147 40.45 -17.19 -6.83
CA GLN A 147 39.39 -18.17 -7.10
C GLN A 147 38.45 -17.78 -8.25
N GLY A 148 38.46 -16.52 -8.73
CA GLY A 148 37.54 -16.08 -9.80
C GLY A 148 36.05 -16.15 -9.43
N LEU A 149 35.72 -16.36 -8.15
CA LEU A 149 34.36 -16.50 -7.63
C LEU A 149 33.91 -15.20 -6.97
N ASN A 150 32.74 -14.70 -7.38
CA ASN A 150 32.04 -13.59 -6.73
C ASN A 150 31.04 -14.16 -5.72
N PHE A 151 31.37 -14.16 -4.44
CA PHE A 151 30.43 -14.55 -3.38
C PHE A 151 29.64 -13.33 -2.89
N GLY A 152 28.37 -13.24 -3.29
CA GLY A 152 27.39 -12.38 -2.63
C GLY A 152 26.61 -13.21 -1.61
N TYR A 153 26.55 -12.77 -0.37
CA TYR A 153 25.81 -13.45 0.69
C TYR A 153 24.60 -12.64 1.12
N ASP A 154 23.45 -13.30 1.18
CA ASP A 154 22.20 -12.78 1.75
C ASP A 154 22.31 -12.86 3.28
N THR A 155 22.24 -11.70 3.94
CA THR A 155 22.37 -11.55 5.38
C THR A 155 21.05 -11.04 5.94
N LEU A 156 20.48 -11.75 6.90
CA LEU A 156 19.34 -11.28 7.68
C LEU A 156 19.87 -10.68 8.99
N LEU A 157 19.73 -9.36 9.17
CA LEU A 157 20.04 -8.69 10.42
C LEU A 157 18.75 -8.44 11.21
N GLU A 158 18.78 -8.76 12.49
CA GLU A 158 17.78 -8.29 13.46
C GLU A 158 18.17 -6.89 13.94
N TRP A 159 17.20 -5.99 14.04
CA TRP A 159 17.42 -4.62 14.51
C TRP A 159 16.53 -4.30 15.70
N SER A 160 16.95 -3.34 16.52
CA SER A 160 16.18 -2.88 17.68
C SER A 160 16.50 -1.43 18.02
N LEU A 161 15.60 -0.77 18.75
CA LEU A 161 15.86 0.53 19.34
C LEU A 161 16.69 0.36 20.60
N GLY A 162 17.89 0.94 20.63
CA GLY A 162 18.71 0.96 21.84
C GLY A 162 18.04 1.77 22.96
N SER A 163 18.04 1.24 24.18
CA SER A 163 17.50 1.93 25.35
C SER A 163 18.48 1.90 26.51
N ARG A 164 18.69 3.08 27.12
CA ARG A 164 19.40 3.23 28.41
C ARG A 164 18.46 3.12 29.62
N ALA A 165 17.15 3.19 29.38
CA ALA A 165 16.11 3.13 30.42
C ALA A 165 15.75 1.69 30.81
N LEU A 166 16.12 0.72 29.97
CA LEU A 166 16.01 -0.69 30.28
C LEU A 166 17.13 -1.09 31.26
N ARG A 167 16.77 -1.77 32.34
CA ARG A 167 17.77 -2.22 33.33
C ARG A 167 18.77 -3.19 32.66
N PRO A 168 20.08 -3.08 32.96
CA PRO A 168 21.05 -4.07 32.51
C PRO A 168 20.59 -5.46 32.94
N TRP A 169 20.60 -6.43 32.02
CA TRP A 169 20.20 -7.80 32.33
C TRP A 169 21.13 -8.37 33.41
N GLN A 170 20.56 -8.72 34.55
CA GLN A 170 21.21 -9.40 35.66
C GLN A 170 20.70 -10.85 35.74
N PRO A 171 21.59 -11.86 35.66
CA PRO A 171 21.20 -13.27 35.60
C PRO A 171 20.44 -13.78 36.83
N ASN A 172 20.52 -13.06 37.95
CA ASN A 172 19.96 -13.47 39.25
C ASN A 172 18.82 -12.57 39.76
N GLN A 173 18.39 -11.59 38.97
CA GLN A 173 17.35 -10.63 39.38
C GLN A 173 16.32 -10.33 38.29
N THR A 174 16.73 -10.38 37.02
CA THR A 174 15.83 -10.16 35.88
C THR A 174 15.48 -11.50 35.27
N LEU A 175 14.20 -11.88 35.37
CA LEU A 175 13.67 -12.96 34.53
C LEU A 175 13.92 -12.60 33.05
N ALA A 176 14.15 -13.60 32.21
CA ALA A 176 14.18 -13.36 30.77
C ALA A 176 12.84 -12.73 30.35
N GLY A 177 12.86 -11.46 29.93
CA GLY A 177 11.66 -10.66 29.65
C GLY A 177 11.31 -9.55 30.67
N ASP A 178 12.08 -9.39 31.76
CA ASP A 178 11.81 -8.42 32.84
C ASP A 178 12.45 -7.02 32.64
N ALA A 179 13.18 -6.80 31.54
CA ALA A 179 13.58 -5.45 31.15
C ALA A 179 12.39 -4.76 30.46
N THR A 180 11.46 -4.24 31.26
CA THR A 180 10.21 -3.59 30.83
C THR A 180 10.48 -2.36 29.97
N CYS A 181 9.92 -2.35 28.76
CA CYS A 181 9.71 -1.18 27.91
C CYS A 181 9.52 0.12 28.72
N PRO A 182 10.05 1.27 28.25
CA PRO A 182 9.88 2.54 28.97
C PRO A 182 8.42 2.72 29.38
N LYS A 183 8.18 2.91 30.69
CA LYS A 183 6.83 2.91 31.27
C LYS A 183 6.00 4.11 30.83
N ASP A 184 6.67 5.20 30.45
CA ASP A 184 6.04 6.38 29.89
C ASP A 184 5.94 6.22 28.38
N LEU A 185 4.72 6.10 27.82
CA LEU A 185 4.48 6.03 26.37
C LEU A 185 5.00 7.27 25.61
N GLY A 186 5.24 8.39 26.31
CA GLY A 186 5.92 9.57 25.76
C GLY A 186 7.45 9.44 25.71
N SER A 187 8.01 8.42 26.37
CA SER A 187 9.44 8.07 26.37
C SER A 187 9.74 6.83 25.50
N THR A 188 8.73 6.06 25.09
CA THR A 188 8.91 5.02 24.08
C THR A 188 8.85 5.66 22.69
N ALA A 189 9.53 5.04 21.72
CA ALA A 189 9.34 5.38 20.31
C ALA A 189 8.09 4.70 19.70
N CYS A 190 7.36 3.89 20.48
CA CYS A 190 6.12 3.26 20.04
C CYS A 190 4.98 4.26 20.16
N HIS A 191 4.80 5.11 19.15
CA HIS A 191 3.83 6.19 19.21
C HIS A 191 2.40 5.73 18.91
N SER A 192 2.21 4.61 18.21
CA SER A 192 0.89 4.11 17.88
C SER A 192 0.13 3.62 19.12
N ARG A 193 -1.11 4.07 19.30
CA ARG A 193 -2.02 3.62 20.37
C ARG A 193 -2.43 2.14 20.26
N TYR A 194 -2.24 1.53 19.10
CA TYR A 194 -2.56 0.12 18.82
C TYR A 194 -1.26 -0.66 18.57
N SER A 195 -0.27 -0.41 19.40
CA SER A 195 1.03 -1.08 19.35
C SER A 195 1.48 -1.52 20.73
N THR A 196 2.27 -2.59 20.74
CA THR A 196 2.94 -3.13 21.91
C THR A 196 4.45 -2.99 21.75
N CYS A 197 5.12 -2.79 22.87
CA CYS A 197 6.57 -2.80 22.94
C CYS A 197 7.06 -4.17 23.42
N ARG A 198 8.12 -4.67 22.78
CA ARG A 198 8.76 -5.95 23.13
C ARG A 198 10.27 -5.77 23.21
N SER A 199 10.84 -6.15 24.36
CA SER A 199 12.29 -6.13 24.57
C SER A 199 12.96 -7.20 23.72
N THR A 200 14.11 -6.85 23.13
CA THR A 200 14.96 -7.79 22.39
C THR A 200 16.12 -8.19 23.30
N PRO A 201 16.25 -9.48 23.68
CA PRO A 201 17.40 -9.94 24.45
C PRO A 201 18.64 -9.88 23.56
N THR A 202 19.43 -8.81 23.65
CA THR A 202 20.69 -8.75 22.90
C THR A 202 21.65 -9.80 23.45
N SER A 203 22.16 -10.67 22.57
CA SER A 203 23.13 -11.73 22.88
C SER A 203 24.57 -11.23 23.06
N THR A 204 24.80 -9.91 22.96
CA THR A 204 26.13 -9.30 23.11
C THR A 204 26.13 -8.29 24.27
N PRO A 205 26.83 -8.58 25.40
CA PRO A 205 26.87 -7.70 26.57
C PRO A 205 27.63 -6.38 26.39
N ARG A 206 28.05 -6.01 25.18
CA ARG A 206 28.91 -4.83 24.97
C ARG A 206 28.65 -4.19 23.62
N ASN A 207 28.18 -2.95 23.63
CA ASN A 207 28.37 -2.04 22.51
C ASN A 207 29.78 -1.43 22.52
N TYR A 208 30.13 -0.70 21.45
CA TYR A 208 31.41 0.02 21.28
C TYR A 208 31.81 0.92 22.47
N PHE A 209 30.84 1.32 23.31
CA PHE A 209 31.01 2.10 24.53
C PHE A 209 31.20 1.26 25.81
N GLY A 210 31.17 -0.07 25.74
CA GLY A 210 31.26 -0.96 26.91
C GLY A 210 29.95 -1.14 27.70
N ASP A 211 28.85 -0.52 27.24
CA ASP A 211 27.56 -0.57 27.91
C ASP A 211 26.75 -1.83 27.54
N ASN A 212 26.05 -2.39 28.53
CA ASN A 212 24.99 -3.40 28.38
C ASN A 212 23.72 -2.77 27.77
N ILE A 213 23.78 -2.28 26.53
CA ILE A 213 22.62 -1.68 25.87
C ILE A 213 21.64 -2.79 25.52
N THR A 214 20.47 -2.74 26.15
CA THR A 214 19.33 -3.57 25.82
C THR A 214 18.44 -2.84 24.82
N GLY A 215 17.81 -3.59 23.93
CA GLY A 215 16.97 -3.05 22.88
C GLY A 215 15.49 -3.35 23.08
N TYR A 216 14.64 -2.65 22.35
CA TYR A 216 13.24 -3.01 22.19
C TYR A 216 12.75 -2.71 20.76
N VAL A 217 11.65 -3.36 20.39
CA VAL A 217 10.95 -3.16 19.12
C VAL A 217 9.48 -2.90 19.40
N CYS A 218 8.82 -2.18 18.49
CA CYS A 218 7.39 -1.92 18.55
C CYS A 218 6.69 -2.79 17.51
N ARG A 219 5.53 -3.35 17.85
CA ARG A 219 4.72 -4.14 16.94
C ARG A 219 3.26 -3.72 17.02
N CYS A 220 2.57 -3.69 15.89
CA CYS A 220 1.12 -3.48 15.92
C CYS A 220 0.42 -4.61 16.67
N ASP A 221 -0.68 -4.27 17.33
CA ASP A 221 -1.53 -5.22 18.03
C ASP A 221 -2.21 -6.19 17.04
N ASP A 222 -2.65 -7.34 17.56
CA ASP A 222 -3.32 -8.33 16.74
C ASP A 222 -4.56 -7.75 16.04
N GLY A 223 -4.59 -7.86 14.71
CA GLY A 223 -5.65 -7.30 13.86
C GLY A 223 -5.40 -5.87 13.38
N TYR A 224 -4.26 -5.27 13.74
CA TYR A 224 -3.77 -4.00 13.20
C TYR A 224 -2.52 -4.23 12.34
N GLN A 225 -2.34 -3.38 11.34
CA GLN A 225 -1.21 -3.38 10.42
C GLN A 225 -0.70 -1.96 10.21
N GLY A 226 0.57 -1.84 9.82
CA GLY A 226 1.19 -0.56 9.48
C GLY A 226 2.41 -0.29 10.34
N ASN A 227 2.62 0.98 10.71
CA ASN A 227 3.85 1.41 11.38
C ASN A 227 3.62 1.71 12.87
N PRO A 228 4.07 0.84 13.80
CA PRO A 228 3.87 1.07 15.24
C PRO A 228 4.64 2.28 15.81
N TYR A 229 5.62 2.81 15.08
CA TYR A 229 6.42 3.96 15.47
C TYR A 229 5.78 5.31 15.10
N LEU A 230 4.61 5.31 14.46
CA LEU A 230 3.84 6.53 14.15
C LEU A 230 2.53 6.54 14.95
N SER A 231 2.08 7.72 15.40
CA SER A 231 0.90 7.85 16.26
C SER A 231 -0.38 7.23 15.68
N ASP A 232 -0.61 7.39 14.37
CA ASP A 232 -1.73 6.81 13.63
C ASP A 232 -1.29 5.67 12.70
N GLY A 233 -0.17 5.04 13.03
CA GLY A 233 0.51 4.11 12.14
C GLY A 233 -0.04 2.70 12.11
N CYS A 234 -0.53 2.17 13.25
CA CYS A 234 -1.24 0.89 13.25
C CYS A 234 -2.73 1.12 12.99
N GLN A 235 -3.22 0.65 11.86
CA GLN A 235 -4.62 0.76 11.48
C GLN A 235 -5.20 -0.63 11.22
N GLY A 236 -6.47 -0.80 11.58
CA GLY A 236 -7.11 -2.11 11.56
C GLY A 236 -8.54 -2.02 12.03
N ASN A 237 -9.25 -3.14 11.92
CA ASN A 237 -10.64 -3.19 12.36
C ASN A 237 -10.69 -3.59 13.84
N HIS A 238 -10.98 -2.61 14.70
CA HIS A 238 -11.13 -2.79 16.15
C HIS A 238 -12.10 -3.94 16.51
N ARG A 239 -13.16 -4.18 15.72
CA ARG A 239 -14.10 -5.30 15.95
C ARG A 239 -13.47 -6.68 15.72
N ARG A 240 -12.55 -6.80 14.74
CA ARG A 240 -11.82 -8.06 14.48
C ARG A 240 -10.75 -8.31 15.55
N SER A 241 -10.10 -7.27 16.05
CA SER A 241 -9.11 -7.34 17.13
C SER A 241 -9.71 -7.80 18.47
N ILE A 242 -10.90 -7.30 18.83
CA ILE A 242 -11.63 -7.78 20.02
C ILE A 242 -11.91 -9.28 19.90
N CYS A 243 -12.42 -9.74 18.76
CA CYS A 243 -12.77 -11.15 18.54
C CYS A 243 -11.56 -12.10 18.68
N SER A 244 -10.40 -11.75 18.09
CA SER A 244 -9.18 -12.55 18.22
C SER A 244 -8.60 -12.55 19.63
N LYS A 245 -8.78 -11.47 20.39
CA LYS A 245 -8.41 -11.42 21.82
C LYS A 245 -9.31 -12.32 22.68
N TRP A 246 -10.61 -12.37 22.40
CA TRP A 246 -11.55 -13.28 23.08
C TRP A 246 -11.29 -14.76 22.76
N LEU A 247 -10.99 -15.09 21.50
CA LEU A 247 -10.70 -16.48 21.08
C LEU A 247 -9.43 -17.08 21.70
N ARG A 248 -8.49 -16.25 22.16
CA ARG A 248 -7.28 -16.71 22.89
C ARG A 248 -7.48 -16.84 24.40
N GLN A 249 -8.61 -16.36 24.93
CA GLN A 249 -8.93 -16.40 26.36
C GLN A 249 -9.97 -17.48 26.72
N THR A 250 -10.52 -18.17 25.72
CA THR A 250 -11.33 -19.37 25.94
C THR A 250 -10.41 -20.58 26.14
N PRO A 251 -10.51 -21.31 27.27
CA PRO A 251 -9.71 -22.50 27.55
C PRO A 251 -9.97 -23.65 26.58
#